data_AF-A0A849Z8R0-F1
#
_entry.id   AF-A0A849Z8R0-F1
#
_cell.length_a   1.000
_cell.length_b   1.000
_cell.length_c   1.000
_cell.angle_alpha   90.00
_cell.angle_beta   90.00
_cell.angle_gamma   90.00
#
_symmetry.space_group_name_H-M   'P 1'
#
loop_
_entity.id
_entity.type
_entity.pdbx_description
1 polymer ?
#
loop_
_entity_poly.entity_id
_entity_poly.type
_entity_poly.pdbx_seq_one_letter_code
_entity_poly.pdbx_strand_id
1 'polypeptide(L)'
;VPIDSLRKVGFDHSAEEIHLYMQLWRYSGYLMGVDSEVLPTSEREARRLMDMIASTEAEPDDDSRRLTRALFAAGRTPPEGQRRAPEKVVKVGQGMIRGILGDDLADQLDVPDHRYKRAFPIVRSLVRRTEAVTSALPAALRAAGRERAVAAGRDYWAMLTRGSREPFGFAPPERLLGIAGEVVRSIPRKVSPLASAMRSK
;
A
#
# COMPACT_ATOMS: atom_id res chain seq x y z
N VAL A 1 -10.58 2.79 1.33
CA VAL A 1 -9.22 2.73 1.93
C VAL A 1 -8.47 1.52 1.36
N PRO A 2 -7.13 1.47 1.22
CA PRO A 2 -6.44 0.34 0.58
C PRO A 2 -6.73 -1.03 1.21
N ILE A 3 -7.01 -1.09 2.53
CA ILE A 3 -7.51 -2.31 3.20
C ILE A 3 -8.80 -2.84 2.53
N ASP A 4 -9.71 -1.96 2.11
CA ASP A 4 -10.94 -2.37 1.40
C ASP A 4 -10.64 -3.01 0.07
N SER A 5 -9.70 -2.42 -0.68
CA SER A 5 -9.27 -2.97 -1.97
C SER A 5 -8.64 -4.35 -1.78
N LEU A 6 -7.84 -4.55 -0.74
CA LEU A 6 -7.28 -5.87 -0.43
C LEU A 6 -8.36 -6.89 -0.01
N ARG A 7 -9.37 -6.47 0.77
CA ARG A 7 -10.54 -7.31 1.09
C ARG A 7 -11.40 -7.61 -0.14
N LYS A 8 -11.51 -6.68 -1.10
CA LYS A 8 -12.12 -6.91 -2.42
C LYS A 8 -11.34 -7.93 -3.23
N VAL A 9 -10.00 -7.92 -3.15
CA VAL A 9 -9.17 -8.97 -3.76
C VAL A 9 -9.29 -10.31 -3.01
N GLY A 10 -9.70 -10.30 -1.74
CA GLY A 10 -10.04 -11.52 -1.00
C GLY A 10 -9.11 -11.87 0.15
N PHE A 11 -8.15 -10.99 0.46
CA PHE A 11 -7.28 -11.14 1.62
C PHE A 11 -8.05 -10.98 2.93
N ASP A 12 -7.71 -11.80 3.91
CA ASP A 12 -8.17 -11.69 5.29
C ASP A 12 -7.06 -11.09 6.15
N HIS A 13 -7.41 -10.13 7.00
CA HIS A 13 -6.43 -9.42 7.84
C HIS A 13 -6.90 -9.45 9.28
N SER A 14 -5.98 -9.77 10.18
CA SER A 14 -6.22 -9.68 11.61
C SER A 14 -6.44 -8.24 12.06
N ALA A 15 -7.10 -8.07 13.22
CA ALA A 15 -7.28 -6.76 13.84
C ALA A 15 -5.93 -6.07 14.13
N GLU A 16 -4.90 -6.85 14.47
CA GLU A 16 -3.54 -6.35 14.71
C GLU A 16 -2.90 -5.80 13.42
N GLU A 17 -3.00 -6.53 12.30
CA GLU A 17 -2.45 -6.07 11.01
C GLU A 17 -3.12 -4.79 10.53
N ILE A 18 -4.44 -4.70 10.68
CA ILE A 18 -5.21 -3.49 10.40
C ILE A 18 -4.72 -2.34 11.29
N HIS A 19 -4.57 -2.57 12.59
CA HIS A 19 -4.09 -1.55 13.52
C HIS A 19 -2.69 -1.05 13.15
N LEU A 20 -1.74 -1.96 12.88
CA LEU A 20 -0.37 -1.61 12.48
C LEU A 20 -0.33 -0.84 11.16
N TYR A 21 -1.16 -1.24 10.19
CA TYR A 21 -1.32 -0.51 8.93
C TYR A 21 -1.83 0.92 9.17
N MET A 22 -2.85 1.09 10.02
CA MET A 22 -3.39 2.40 10.36
C MET A 22 -2.32 3.29 11.02
N GLN A 23 -1.51 2.74 11.93
CA GLN A 23 -0.42 3.49 12.57
C GLN A 23 0.66 3.91 11.57
N LEU A 24 1.03 3.03 10.64
CA LEU A 24 1.99 3.34 9.58
C LEU A 24 1.51 4.54 8.76
N TRP A 25 0.27 4.51 8.26
CA TRP A 25 -0.26 5.58 7.42
C TRP A 25 -0.54 6.88 8.16
N ARG A 26 -0.99 6.78 9.41
CA ARG A 26 -1.11 7.95 10.29
C ARG A 26 0.25 8.64 10.45
N TYR A 27 1.29 7.86 10.71
CA TYR A 27 2.63 8.41 10.86
C TYR A 27 3.16 9.01 9.55
N SER A 28 2.94 8.36 8.41
CA SER A 28 3.26 8.94 7.11
C SER A 28 2.53 10.26 6.86
N GLY A 29 1.25 10.36 7.21
CA GLY A 29 0.48 11.60 7.11
C GLY A 29 1.04 12.72 7.98
N TYR A 30 1.41 12.41 9.23
CA TYR A 30 2.09 13.35 10.12
C TYR A 30 3.41 13.86 9.51
N LEU A 31 4.23 12.98 8.92
CA LEU A 31 5.48 13.38 8.26
C LEU A 31 5.26 14.28 7.04
N MET A 32 4.12 14.14 6.35
CA MET A 32 3.74 15.02 5.22
C MET A 32 3.15 16.36 5.68
N GLY A 33 3.01 16.60 7.00
CA GLY A 33 2.46 17.84 7.56
C GLY A 33 0.93 17.90 7.58
N VAL A 34 0.25 16.77 7.47
CA VAL A 34 -1.22 16.70 7.60
C VAL A 34 -1.62 17.02 9.05
N ASP A 35 -2.66 17.83 9.22
CA ASP A 35 -3.17 18.20 10.53
C ASP A 35 -3.57 16.96 11.35
N SER A 36 -3.16 16.93 12.63
CA SER A 36 -3.41 15.80 13.52
C SER A 36 -4.89 15.50 13.75
N GLU A 37 -5.78 16.48 13.61
CA GLU A 37 -7.23 16.31 13.80
C GLU A 37 -7.89 15.51 12.67
N VAL A 38 -7.31 15.53 11.47
CA VAL A 38 -7.84 14.79 10.31
C VAL A 38 -7.14 13.44 10.09
N LEU A 39 -6.16 13.09 10.93
CA LEU A 39 -5.45 11.81 10.85
C LEU A 39 -6.24 10.70 11.57
N PRO A 40 -6.84 9.74 10.84
CA PRO A 40 -7.69 8.72 11.45
C PRO A 40 -6.88 7.78 12.35
N THR A 41 -7.42 7.46 13.51
CA THR A 41 -6.81 6.57 14.50
C THR A 41 -7.28 5.13 14.39
N SER A 42 -8.36 4.93 13.62
CA SER A 42 -8.97 3.62 13.38
C SER A 42 -9.48 3.48 11.95
N GLU A 43 -9.65 2.24 11.50
CA GLU A 43 -10.23 1.95 10.19
C GLU A 43 -11.64 2.57 10.04
N ARG A 44 -12.43 2.55 11.12
CA ARG A 44 -13.79 3.12 11.13
C ARG A 44 -13.77 4.63 10.91
N GLU A 45 -12.86 5.35 11.55
CA GLU A 45 -12.67 6.79 11.31
C GLU A 45 -12.19 7.06 9.89
N ALA A 46 -11.24 6.28 9.38
CA ALA A 46 -10.75 6.40 8.02
C ALA A 46 -11.87 6.22 6.99
N ARG A 47 -12.79 5.26 7.20
CA ARG A 47 -13.97 5.07 6.34
C ARG A 47 -14.88 6.28 6.36
N ARG A 48 -15.23 6.79 7.55
CA ARG A 48 -16.08 7.98 7.67
C ARG A 48 -15.47 9.20 6.97
N LEU A 49 -14.16 9.39 7.13
CA LEU A 49 -13.43 10.46 6.45
C LEU A 49 -13.47 10.28 4.93
N MET A 50 -13.26 9.06 4.42
CA MET A 50 -13.39 8.77 2.99
C MET A 50 -14.81 8.99 2.48
N ASP A 51 -15.85 8.62 3.23
CA ASP A 51 -17.25 8.85 2.83
C ASP A 51 -17.56 10.35 2.74
N MET A 52 -17.04 11.15 3.69
CA MET A 52 -17.14 12.62 3.62
C MET A 52 -16.42 13.19 2.41
N ILE A 53 -15.18 12.76 2.14
CA ILE A 53 -14.41 13.18 0.96
C ILE A 53 -15.20 12.84 -0.32
N ALA A 54 -15.64 11.59 -0.46
CA ALA A 54 -16.38 11.12 -1.63
C ALA A 54 -17.71 11.87 -1.83
N SER A 55 -18.36 12.33 -0.75
CA SER A 55 -19.58 13.13 -0.85
C SER A 55 -19.37 14.57 -1.36
N THR A 56 -18.13 15.05 -1.34
CA THR A 56 -17.74 16.40 -1.76
C THR A 56 -16.93 16.43 -3.05
N GLU A 57 -16.39 15.28 -3.46
CA GLU A 57 -15.58 15.15 -4.67
C GLU A 57 -16.48 15.14 -5.92
N ALA A 58 -16.03 15.84 -6.97
CA ALA A 58 -16.72 15.82 -8.25
C ALA A 58 -16.45 14.49 -8.99
N GLU A 59 -17.37 14.11 -9.87
CA GLU A 59 -17.17 12.95 -10.74
C GLU A 59 -15.95 13.14 -11.67
N PRO A 60 -15.25 12.05 -12.04
CA PRO A 60 -14.10 12.11 -12.94
C PRO A 60 -14.35 12.85 -14.27
N ASP A 61 -13.50 13.82 -14.53
CA ASP A 61 -13.54 14.69 -15.71
C ASP A 61 -12.56 14.25 -16.82
N ASP A 62 -12.41 15.10 -17.84
CA ASP A 62 -11.52 14.82 -18.96
C ASP A 62 -10.04 14.77 -18.55
N ASP A 63 -9.64 15.56 -17.55
CA ASP A 63 -8.28 15.56 -17.03
C ASP A 63 -7.99 14.27 -16.26
N SER A 64 -8.97 13.77 -15.50
CA SER A 64 -8.92 12.46 -14.85
C SER A 64 -8.71 11.33 -15.87
N ARG A 65 -9.44 11.35 -16.99
CA ARG A 65 -9.26 10.38 -18.09
C ARG A 65 -7.89 10.50 -18.76
N ARG A 66 -7.40 11.74 -18.98
CA ARG A 66 -6.05 11.99 -19.53
C ARG A 66 -4.97 11.41 -18.62
N LEU A 67 -5.08 11.61 -17.31
CA LEU A 67 -4.16 11.07 -16.32
C LEU A 67 -4.17 9.53 -16.30
N THR A 68 -5.35 8.91 -16.35
CA THR A 68 -5.47 7.44 -16.42
C THR A 68 -4.78 6.87 -17.65
N ARG A 69 -4.97 7.47 -18.83
CA ARG A 69 -4.27 7.06 -20.06
C ARG A 69 -2.76 7.22 -19.96
N ALA A 70 -2.29 8.32 -19.37
CA ALA A 70 -0.87 8.56 -19.14
C ALA A 70 -0.26 7.52 -18.19
N LEU A 71 -0.97 7.15 -17.11
CA LEU A 71 -0.54 6.11 -16.17
C LEU A 71 -0.35 4.76 -16.86
N PHE A 72 -1.33 4.33 -17.68
CA PHE A 72 -1.20 3.08 -18.44
C PHE A 72 -0.12 3.13 -19.52
N ALA A 73 0.13 4.29 -20.12
CA ALA A 73 1.23 4.48 -21.05
C ALA A 73 2.58 4.37 -20.36
N ALA A 74 2.76 5.03 -19.20
CA ALA A 74 3.98 5.00 -18.41
C ALA A 74 4.33 3.57 -17.94
N GLY A 75 3.33 2.79 -17.53
CA GLY A 75 3.54 1.39 -17.12
C GLY A 75 4.01 0.45 -18.24
N ARG A 76 4.01 0.88 -19.51
CA ARG A 76 4.56 0.09 -20.64
C ARG A 76 6.07 0.27 -20.80
N THR A 77 6.65 1.31 -20.21
CA THR A 77 8.08 1.59 -20.26
C THR A 77 8.75 0.94 -19.05
N PRO A 78 9.56 -0.11 -19.23
CA PRO A 78 10.25 -0.73 -18.11
C PRO A 78 11.33 0.21 -17.55
N PRO A 79 11.64 0.14 -16.25
CA PRO A 79 12.82 0.79 -15.68
C PRO A 79 14.10 0.31 -16.39
N GLU A 80 15.15 1.13 -16.36
CA GLU A 80 16.46 0.76 -16.93
C GLU A 80 16.93 -0.62 -16.40
N GLY A 81 17.33 -1.50 -17.33
CA GLY A 81 17.77 -2.85 -17.01
C GLY A 81 16.66 -3.90 -16.84
N GLN A 82 15.38 -3.54 -16.99
CA GLN A 82 14.26 -4.50 -16.94
C GLN A 82 13.65 -4.78 -18.32
N ARG A 83 13.11 -6.00 -18.48
CA ARG A 83 12.38 -6.38 -19.69
C ARG A 83 10.97 -5.81 -19.64
N ARG A 84 10.47 -5.35 -20.79
CA ARG A 84 9.09 -4.91 -20.94
C ARG A 84 8.14 -6.05 -20.58
N ALA A 85 7.18 -5.76 -19.69
CA ALA A 85 6.16 -6.73 -19.32
C ALA A 85 5.37 -7.18 -20.57
N PRO A 86 5.05 -8.48 -20.72
CA PRO A 86 4.19 -8.94 -21.81
C PRO A 86 2.85 -8.21 -21.78
N GLU A 87 2.31 -7.88 -22.95
CA GLU A 87 1.05 -7.14 -23.07
C GLU A 87 -0.11 -7.81 -22.30
N LYS A 88 -0.11 -9.14 -22.23
CA LYS A 88 -1.08 -9.92 -21.45
C LYS A 88 -1.05 -9.57 -19.96
N VAL A 89 0.13 -9.35 -19.38
CA VAL A 89 0.28 -8.98 -17.95
C VAL A 89 -0.29 -7.60 -17.69
N VAL A 90 -0.04 -6.65 -18.59
CA VAL A 90 -0.62 -5.29 -18.52
C VAL A 90 -2.15 -5.36 -18.56
N LYS A 91 -2.71 -6.13 -19.48
CA LYS A 91 -4.17 -6.32 -19.60
C LYS A 91 -4.77 -7.02 -18.39
N VAL A 92 -4.06 -7.99 -17.78
CA VAL A 92 -4.50 -8.57 -16.50
C VAL A 92 -4.52 -7.51 -15.40
N GLY A 93 -3.49 -6.66 -15.30
CA GLY A 93 -3.46 -5.55 -14.36
C GLY A 93 -4.62 -4.57 -14.53
N GLN A 94 -4.94 -4.20 -15.78
CA GLN A 94 -6.11 -3.38 -16.12
C GLN A 94 -7.42 -4.05 -15.67
N GLY A 95 -7.56 -5.35 -15.92
CA GLY A 95 -8.73 -6.12 -15.47
C GLY A 95 -8.86 -6.18 -13.94
N MET A 96 -7.74 -6.26 -13.22
CA MET A 96 -7.72 -6.21 -11.75
C MET A 96 -8.11 -4.83 -11.22
N ILE A 97 -7.59 -3.76 -11.81
CA ILE A 97 -7.95 -2.37 -11.46
C ILE A 97 -9.46 -2.18 -11.63
N ARG A 98 -10.01 -2.57 -12.77
CA ARG A 98 -11.45 -2.49 -13.05
C ARG A 98 -12.28 -3.27 -12.02
N GLY A 99 -11.84 -4.49 -11.67
CA GLY A 99 -12.53 -5.29 -10.64
C GLY A 99 -12.51 -4.68 -9.23
N ILE A 100 -11.47 -3.91 -8.89
CA ILE A 100 -11.34 -3.23 -7.59
C ILE A 100 -12.20 -1.95 -7.56
N LEU A 101 -12.15 -1.15 -8.63
CA LEU A 101 -12.90 0.10 -8.74
C LEU A 101 -14.40 -0.12 -8.91
N GLY A 102 -14.80 -1.20 -9.61
CA GLY A 102 -16.16 -1.39 -10.12
C GLY A 102 -16.30 -0.86 -11.54
N ASP A 103 -17.29 -1.33 -12.27
CA ASP A 103 -17.47 -0.98 -13.69
C ASP A 103 -17.78 0.51 -13.87
N ASP A 104 -18.67 1.09 -13.06
CA ASP A 104 -19.09 2.50 -13.19
C ASP A 104 -17.91 3.48 -13.09
N LEU A 105 -17.16 3.44 -11.98
CA LEU A 105 -16.01 4.34 -11.79
C LEU A 105 -14.88 4.05 -12.79
N ALA A 106 -14.69 2.78 -13.18
CA ALA A 106 -13.70 2.42 -14.19
C ALA A 106 -14.05 2.97 -15.58
N ASP A 107 -15.33 3.01 -15.94
CA ASP A 107 -15.80 3.61 -17.19
C ASP A 107 -15.62 5.12 -17.18
N GLN A 108 -15.94 5.79 -16.06
CA GLN A 108 -15.71 7.23 -15.92
C GLN A 108 -14.23 7.63 -16.06
N LEU A 109 -13.33 6.77 -15.58
CA LEU A 109 -11.87 6.95 -15.65
C LEU A 109 -11.25 6.48 -16.98
N ASP A 110 -12.03 5.96 -17.93
CA ASP A 110 -11.53 5.41 -19.22
C ASP A 110 -10.54 4.25 -19.02
N VAL A 111 -10.80 3.39 -18.02
CA VAL A 111 -10.03 2.16 -17.82
C VAL A 111 -10.41 1.14 -18.90
N PRO A 112 -9.46 0.62 -19.70
CA PRO A 112 -9.76 -0.26 -20.82
C PRO A 112 -10.61 -1.48 -20.44
N ASP A 113 -11.76 -1.64 -21.08
CA ASP A 113 -12.58 -2.85 -20.95
C ASP A 113 -12.14 -3.93 -21.93
N HIS A 114 -11.86 -5.12 -21.40
CA HIS A 114 -11.50 -6.29 -22.18
C HIS A 114 -11.72 -7.57 -21.36
N ARG A 115 -11.71 -8.73 -22.03
CA ARG A 115 -11.97 -10.05 -21.42
C ARG A 115 -11.19 -10.39 -20.15
N TYR A 116 -10.04 -9.74 -19.91
CA TYR A 116 -9.23 -9.96 -18.71
C TYR A 116 -9.89 -9.46 -17.41
N LYS A 117 -10.98 -8.68 -17.46
CA LYS A 117 -11.78 -8.38 -16.25
C LYS A 117 -12.31 -9.65 -15.57
N ARG A 118 -12.51 -10.74 -16.33
CA ARG A 118 -12.88 -12.06 -15.81
C ARG A 118 -11.79 -12.70 -14.94
N ALA A 119 -10.55 -12.20 -14.99
CA ALA A 119 -9.50 -12.65 -14.09
C ALA A 119 -9.76 -12.26 -12.64
N PHE A 120 -10.40 -11.10 -12.39
CA PHE A 120 -10.63 -10.62 -11.03
C PHE A 120 -11.43 -11.59 -10.13
N PRO A 121 -12.61 -12.09 -10.52
CA PRO A 121 -13.34 -13.05 -9.68
C PRO A 121 -12.57 -14.38 -9.50
N ILE A 122 -11.77 -14.78 -10.48
CA ILE A 122 -10.92 -15.97 -10.39
C ILE A 122 -9.82 -15.76 -9.35
N VAL A 123 -9.08 -14.66 -9.44
CA VAL A 123 -8.04 -14.28 -8.47
C VAL A 123 -8.66 -14.18 -7.08
N ARG A 124 -9.81 -13.51 -6.95
CA ARG A 124 -10.51 -13.38 -5.67
C ARG A 124 -10.88 -14.72 -5.06
N SER A 125 -11.41 -15.65 -5.86
CA SER A 125 -11.72 -17.00 -5.39
C SER A 125 -10.47 -17.76 -4.95
N LEU A 126 -9.38 -17.65 -5.72
CA LEU A 126 -8.12 -18.30 -5.38
C LEU A 126 -7.54 -17.75 -4.08
N VAL A 127 -7.46 -16.42 -3.94
CA VAL A 127 -6.96 -15.77 -2.72
C VAL A 127 -7.80 -16.18 -1.51
N ARG A 128 -9.13 -16.15 -1.60
CA ARG A 128 -10.00 -16.59 -0.49
C ARG A 128 -9.76 -18.04 -0.09
N ARG A 129 -9.53 -18.93 -1.06
CA ARG A 129 -9.23 -20.34 -0.78
C ARG A 129 -7.86 -20.49 -0.12
N THR A 130 -6.85 -19.76 -0.59
CA THR A 130 -5.52 -19.81 0.04
C THR A 130 -5.55 -19.24 1.45
N GLU A 131 -6.28 -18.14 1.70
CA GLU A 131 -6.47 -17.59 3.04
C GLU A 131 -7.18 -18.59 3.96
N ALA A 132 -8.26 -19.23 3.48
CA ALA A 132 -8.98 -20.24 4.26
C ALA A 132 -8.08 -21.44 4.61
N VAL A 133 -7.33 -21.97 3.64
CA VAL A 133 -6.38 -23.06 3.87
C VAL A 133 -5.29 -22.63 4.85
N THR A 134 -4.67 -21.47 4.64
CA THR A 134 -3.62 -20.94 5.52
C THR A 134 -4.14 -20.72 6.93
N SER A 135 -5.36 -20.22 7.09
CA SER A 135 -5.98 -19.99 8.40
C SER A 135 -6.20 -21.29 9.20
N ALA A 136 -6.45 -22.41 8.51
CA ALA A 136 -6.61 -23.73 9.11
C ALA A 136 -5.27 -24.41 9.47
N LEU A 137 -4.13 -23.86 9.04
CA LEU A 137 -2.83 -24.43 9.35
C LEU A 137 -2.44 -24.24 10.82
N PRO A 138 -1.64 -25.16 11.39
CA PRO A 138 -0.99 -24.99 12.68
C PRO A 138 -0.21 -23.67 12.79
N ALA A 139 -0.16 -23.09 14.00
CA ALA A 139 0.45 -21.79 14.26
C ALA A 139 1.91 -21.68 13.81
N ALA A 140 2.71 -22.75 14.00
CA ALA A 140 4.11 -22.78 13.58
C ALA A 140 4.28 -22.65 12.06
N LEU A 141 3.43 -23.34 11.28
CA LEU A 141 3.47 -23.26 9.81
C LEU A 141 3.02 -21.89 9.31
N ARG A 142 2.00 -21.29 9.95
CA ARG A 142 1.56 -19.92 9.65
C ARG A 142 2.67 -18.90 9.93
N ALA A 143 3.37 -19.04 11.06
CA ALA A 143 4.48 -18.15 11.42
C ALA A 143 5.62 -18.26 10.39
N ALA A 144 6.04 -19.48 10.03
CA ALA A 144 7.07 -19.69 9.02
C ALA A 144 6.65 -19.15 7.63
N GLY A 145 5.38 -19.30 7.25
CA GLY A 145 4.81 -18.71 6.04
C GLY A 145 4.87 -17.17 6.06
N ARG A 146 4.47 -16.56 7.19
CA ARG A 146 4.52 -15.10 7.40
C ARG A 146 5.95 -14.57 7.32
N GLU A 147 6.90 -15.23 7.96
CA GLU A 147 8.31 -14.82 7.92
C GLU A 147 8.87 -14.81 6.50
N ARG A 148 8.56 -15.84 5.70
CA ARG A 148 8.93 -15.90 4.28
C ARG A 148 8.26 -14.79 3.47
N ALA A 149 6.98 -14.53 3.71
CA ALA A 149 6.25 -13.46 3.03
C ALA A 149 6.85 -12.08 3.36
N VAL A 150 7.18 -11.82 4.63
CA VAL A 150 7.83 -10.58 5.06
C VAL A 150 9.24 -10.47 4.46
N ALA A 151 10.00 -11.57 4.40
CA ALA A 151 11.32 -11.58 3.75
C ALA A 151 11.22 -11.22 2.26
N ALA A 152 10.32 -11.86 1.52
CA ALA A 152 10.07 -11.54 0.11
C ALA A 152 9.64 -10.08 -0.08
N GLY A 153 8.81 -9.56 0.83
CA GLY A 153 8.42 -8.14 0.84
C GLY A 153 9.63 -7.21 1.04
N ARG A 154 10.53 -7.52 1.97
CA ARG A 154 11.78 -6.75 2.17
C ARG A 154 12.66 -6.76 0.93
N ASP A 155 12.80 -7.91 0.28
CA ASP A 155 13.61 -8.03 -0.95
C ASP A 155 13.01 -7.21 -2.11
N TYR A 156 11.69 -7.22 -2.23
CA TYR A 156 10.96 -6.38 -3.19
C TYR A 156 11.15 -4.88 -2.91
N TRP A 157 10.99 -4.45 -1.65
CA TRP A 157 11.23 -3.05 -1.27
C TRP A 157 12.69 -2.64 -1.50
N ALA A 158 13.64 -3.49 -1.12
CA ALA A 158 15.05 -3.26 -1.37
C ALA A 158 15.36 -3.14 -2.87
N MET A 159 14.66 -3.88 -3.73
CA MET A 159 14.73 -3.73 -5.18
C MET A 159 14.21 -2.37 -5.66
N LEU A 160 13.06 -1.92 -5.15
CA LEU A 160 12.49 -0.62 -5.54
C LEU A 160 13.35 0.57 -5.10
N THR A 161 13.99 0.48 -3.94
CA THR A 161 14.81 1.58 -3.39
C THR A 161 16.26 1.57 -3.87
N ARG A 162 16.69 0.65 -4.75
CA ARG A 162 18.09 0.62 -5.24
C ARG A 162 18.52 1.91 -5.94
N GLY A 163 17.56 2.63 -6.53
CA GLY A 163 17.81 3.90 -7.24
C GLY A 163 17.48 5.16 -6.43
N SER A 164 17.00 5.04 -5.18
CA SER A 164 16.70 6.23 -4.38
C SER A 164 17.98 6.87 -3.86
N ARG A 165 18.09 8.20 -3.97
CA ARG A 165 19.14 9.00 -3.29
C ARG A 165 19.01 8.83 -1.76
N GLU A 166 20.10 9.10 -1.04
CA GLU A 166 20.31 8.79 0.39
C GLU A 166 19.06 8.92 1.28
N PRO A 167 18.89 8.03 2.28
CA PRO A 167 17.71 8.06 3.15
C PRO A 167 17.60 9.39 3.87
N PHE A 168 16.46 10.07 3.70
CA PHE A 168 16.10 11.22 4.50
C PHE A 168 16.04 10.79 5.98
N GLY A 169 16.85 11.43 6.82
CA GLY A 169 16.88 11.18 8.25
C GLY A 169 15.66 11.76 8.95
N PHE A 170 14.54 11.02 8.96
CA PHE A 170 13.40 11.37 9.80
C PHE A 170 13.55 10.71 11.17
N ALA A 171 13.58 11.51 12.23
CA ALA A 171 13.49 11.00 13.59
C ALA A 171 12.05 10.54 13.85
N PRO A 172 11.83 9.27 14.28
CA PRO A 172 10.50 8.83 14.68
C PRO A 172 9.98 9.66 15.87
N PRO A 173 8.68 9.96 15.93
CA PRO A 173 8.07 10.73 17.00
C PRO A 173 8.17 9.93 18.29
N GLU A 174 8.47 10.63 19.39
CA GLU A 174 8.66 10.00 20.70
C GLU A 174 7.34 9.41 21.28
N ARG A 175 6.19 9.86 20.75
CA ARG A 175 4.86 9.35 21.11
C ARG A 175 4.00 9.15 19.87
N LEU A 176 3.55 7.92 19.65
CA LEU A 176 2.50 7.60 18.69
C LEU A 176 1.16 7.70 19.41
N LEU A 177 0.37 8.71 19.08
CA LEU A 177 -1.00 8.86 19.59
C LEU A 177 -1.81 7.59 19.27
N GLY A 178 -2.65 7.12 20.20
CA GLY A 178 -3.47 5.91 20.01
C GLY A 178 -2.75 4.57 20.24
N ILE A 179 -1.48 4.58 20.64
CA ILE A 179 -0.81 3.43 21.27
C ILE A 179 -0.77 3.70 22.77
N ALA A 180 -1.28 2.78 23.58
CA ALA A 180 -1.17 2.88 25.04
C ALA A 180 0.31 2.75 25.43
N GLY A 181 0.99 3.89 25.67
CA GLY A 181 2.15 4.13 26.55
C GLY A 181 3.41 3.25 26.53
N GLU A 182 3.41 2.01 26.02
CA GLU A 182 4.39 0.98 26.41
C GLU A 182 5.11 0.32 25.23
N VAL A 183 5.53 1.04 24.19
CA VAL A 183 6.54 0.48 23.27
C VAL A 183 7.52 1.54 22.78
N VAL A 184 8.28 2.14 23.70
CA VAL A 184 9.55 2.79 23.35
C VAL A 184 10.65 2.17 24.19
N ARG A 185 11.09 0.96 23.79
CA ARG A 185 12.46 0.53 24.11
C ARG A 185 13.34 1.08 23.01
N SER A 186 14.03 2.17 23.32
CA SER A 186 14.98 2.85 22.45
C SER A 186 15.98 1.86 21.85
N ILE A 187 15.99 1.72 20.53
CA ILE A 187 17.12 1.14 19.82
C ILE A 187 18.29 2.14 19.99
N PRO A 188 19.43 1.74 20.57
CA PRO A 188 20.53 2.67 20.82
C PRO A 188 21.04 3.26 19.50
N ARG A 189 21.08 4.60 19.43
CA ARG A 189 21.60 5.38 18.31
C ARG A 189 23.07 5.00 18.06
N LYS A 190 23.39 4.38 16.93
CA LYS A 190 24.75 4.46 16.38
C LYS A 190 24.86 5.80 15.65
N VAL A 191 25.44 6.79 16.33
CA VAL A 191 25.84 8.05 15.70
C VAL A 191 27.00 7.74 14.77
N SER A 192 26.83 7.96 13.46
CA SER A 192 27.94 7.83 12.50
C SER A 192 29.06 8.83 12.84
N PRO A 193 30.34 8.42 12.84
CA PRO A 193 31.49 9.26 13.23
C PRO A 193 31.63 10.57 12.42
N LEU A 194 31.00 10.64 11.24
CA LEU A 194 31.06 11.79 10.34
C LEU A 194 30.37 13.05 10.90
N ALA A 195 29.39 12.91 11.81
CA ALA A 195 28.73 14.07 12.44
C ALA A 195 29.61 14.78 13.48
N SER A 196 30.68 14.15 13.97
CA SER A 196 31.61 14.74 14.94
C SER A 196 32.71 15.58 14.28
N ALA A 197 32.99 15.34 12.99
CA ALA A 197 34.06 16.05 12.26
C ALA A 197 33.64 17.43 11.71
N MET A 198 32.35 17.75 11.70
CA MET A 198 31.83 19.02 11.17
C MET A 198 31.53 20.09 12.25
N ARG A 199 31.88 19.84 13.52
CA ARG A 199 31.76 20.84 14.62
C ARG A 199 33.08 21.44 15.10
N SER A 200 34.19 21.16 14.41
CA SER A 200 35.48 21.77 14.72
C SER A 200 36.11 22.34 13.45
N LYS A 201 35.54 23.42 12.93
CA LYS A 201 36.23 24.48 12.19
C LYS A 201 35.43 25.77 12.32
#